data_AF-A0A418KKB1-F1
#
_entry.id   AF-A0A418KKB1-F1
#
_cell.length_a   1.000
_cell.length_b   1.000
_cell.length_c   1.000
_cell.angle_alpha   90.00
_cell.angle_beta   90.00
_cell.angle_gamma   90.00
#
_symmetry.space_group_name_H-M   'P 1'
#
loop_
_entity.id
_entity.type
_entity.pdbx_description
1 polymer ?
#
loop_
_entity_poly.entity_id
_entity_poly.type
_entity_poly.pdbx_seq_one_letter_code
_entity_poly.pdbx_strand_id
1 'polypeptide(L)'
;MPRRPVIPEPFRSRPFRVRDATLAGVPVDVLDGPRFRRPFHGVRIPSALPDSMVTTCQAARLVLPGEVAFSHETAALLCDL
;
A
#
# COMPACT_ATOMS: atom_id res chain seq x y z
N MET A 1 -18.57 -21.73 2.18
CA MET A 1 -17.42 -20.82 2.34
C MET A 1 -17.94 -19.47 2.82
N PRO A 2 -17.37 -18.84 3.86
CA PRO A 2 -17.79 -17.50 4.26
C PRO A 2 -17.56 -16.51 3.12
N ARG A 3 -18.51 -15.59 2.93
CA ARG A 3 -18.44 -14.56 1.89
C ARG A 3 -17.22 -13.67 2.16
N ARG A 4 -16.32 -13.55 1.18
CA ARG A 4 -15.12 -12.72 1.32
C ARG A 4 -15.56 -11.26 1.52
N PRO A 5 -15.10 -10.55 2.56
CA PRO A 5 -15.53 -9.18 2.80
C PRO A 5 -15.10 -8.26 1.65
N VAL A 6 -15.99 -7.36 1.25
CA VAL A 6 -15.67 -6.32 0.26
C VAL A 6 -14.72 -5.32 0.92
N ILE A 7 -13.61 -5.02 0.25
CA ILE A 7 -12.64 -4.02 0.74
C ILE A 7 -13.04 -2.68 0.13
N PRO A 8 -13.29 -1.64 0.95
CA PRO A 8 -13.68 -0.35 0.43
C PRO A 8 -12.50 0.37 -0.23
N GLU A 9 -12.81 1.35 -1.07
CA GLU A 9 -11.79 2.30 -1.52
C GLU A 9 -11.33 3.17 -0.35
N PRO A 10 -10.06 3.60 -0.33
CA PRO A 10 -9.03 3.36 -1.34
C PRO A 10 -8.22 2.05 -1.12
N PHE A 11 -8.58 1.24 -0.11
CA PHE A 11 -7.78 0.10 0.36
C PHE A 11 -7.75 -1.09 -0.60
N ARG A 12 -8.45 -1.01 -1.74
CA ARG A 12 -8.38 -2.01 -2.82
C ARG A 12 -7.57 -1.54 -4.04
N SER A 13 -7.31 -0.23 -4.18
CA SER A 13 -6.75 0.37 -5.40
C SER A 13 -5.36 0.98 -5.24
N ARG A 14 -4.90 1.22 -4.01
CA ARG A 14 -3.56 1.80 -3.75
C ARG A 14 -2.94 1.25 -2.46
N PRO A 15 -1.62 1.38 -2.29
CA PRO A 15 -0.98 1.20 -0.97
C PRO A 15 -1.64 2.10 0.09
N PHE A 16 -1.74 1.61 1.32
CA PHE A 16 -2.37 2.34 2.42
C PHE A 16 -1.74 2.00 3.78
N ARG A 17 -1.93 2.88 4.77
CA ARG A 17 -1.55 2.60 6.15
C ARG A 17 -2.63 1.75 6.81
N VAL A 18 -2.22 0.72 7.55
CA VAL A 18 -3.12 -0.15 8.33
C VAL A 18 -4.03 0.69 9.22
N ARG A 19 -3.48 1.71 9.90
CA ARG A 19 -4.24 2.60 10.78
C ARG A 19 -5.42 3.29 10.07
N ASP A 20 -5.22 3.68 8.80
CA ASP A 20 -6.24 4.39 8.03
C ASP A 20 -7.39 3.43 7.66
N ALA A 21 -7.06 2.17 7.35
CA ALA A 21 -8.04 1.13 7.07
C ALA A 21 -8.82 0.69 8.32
N THR A 22 -8.14 0.55 9.46
CA THR A 22 -8.80 0.21 10.73
C THR A 22 -9.74 1.33 11.19
N LEU A 23 -9.33 2.60 11.04
CA LEU A 23 -10.21 3.75 11.33
C LEU A 23 -11.44 3.79 10.41
N ALA A 24 -11.32 3.27 9.19
CA ALA A 24 -12.42 3.12 8.26
C ALA A 24 -13.24 1.83 8.48
N GLY A 25 -13.00 1.08 9.56
CA GLY A 25 -13.77 -0.11 9.93
C GLY A 25 -13.35 -1.41 9.25
N VAL A 26 -12.19 -1.46 8.58
CA VAL A 26 -11.67 -2.72 8.02
C VAL A 26 -11.01 -3.55 9.13
N PRO A 27 -11.47 -4.79 9.40
CA PRO A 27 -10.90 -5.62 10.46
C PRO A 27 -9.43 -6.02 10.18
N VAL A 28 -8.61 -6.10 11.23
CA VAL A 28 -7.17 -6.40 11.12
C VAL A 28 -6.93 -7.79 10.54
N ASP A 29 -7.73 -8.76 10.94
CA ASP A 29 -7.79 -10.13 10.44
C ASP A 29 -8.05 -10.19 8.92
N VAL A 30 -8.81 -9.23 8.36
CA VAL A 30 -8.96 -9.08 6.91
C VAL A 30 -7.69 -8.51 6.28
N LEU A 31 -7.07 -7.50 6.91
CA LEU A 31 -5.82 -6.85 6.47
C LEU A 31 -4.60 -7.78 6.55
N ASP A 32 -4.69 -8.81 7.38
CA ASP A 32 -3.64 -9.80 7.55
C ASP A 32 -3.72 -10.98 6.59
N GLY A 33 -4.84 -11.09 5.85
CA GLY A 33 -5.03 -12.13 4.84
C GLY A 33 -4.16 -11.97 3.58
N PRO A 34 -4.15 -12.98 2.69
CA PRO A 34 -3.30 -13.04 1.49
C PRO A 34 -3.65 -12.00 0.41
N ARG A 35 -4.68 -11.18 0.64
CA ARG A 35 -5.08 -10.08 -0.26
C ARG A 35 -4.12 -8.91 -0.23
N PHE A 36 -3.19 -8.88 0.72
CA PHE A 36 -2.29 -7.77 0.92
C PHE A 36 -0.85 -8.23 1.09
N ARG A 37 0.07 -7.55 0.42
CA ARG A 37 1.51 -7.61 0.64
C ARG A 37 1.93 -6.60 1.72
N ARG A 38 3.05 -6.86 2.40
CA ARG A 38 3.50 -6.11 3.59
C ARG A 38 4.98 -5.68 3.46
N PRO A 39 5.32 -4.75 2.55
CA PRO A 39 6.71 -4.36 2.33
C PRO A 39 7.30 -3.54 3.49
N PHE A 40 6.46 -2.78 4.20
CA PHE A 40 6.86 -1.93 5.31
C PHE A 40 5.95 -2.15 6.51
N HIS A 41 6.47 -1.90 7.71
CA HIS A 41 5.68 -1.94 8.93
C HIS A 41 4.50 -0.95 8.84
N GLY A 42 3.32 -1.40 9.25
CA GLY A 42 2.10 -0.57 9.23
C GLY A 42 1.54 -0.23 7.84
N VAL A 43 2.09 -0.79 6.76
CA VAL A 43 1.61 -0.58 5.38
C VAL A 43 1.07 -1.88 4.79
N ARG A 44 0.07 -1.75 3.90
CA ARG A 44 -0.45 -2.83 3.08
C ARG A 44 -0.51 -2.39 1.62
N ILE A 45 -0.19 -3.31 0.72
CA ILE A 45 -0.39 -3.17 -0.72
C ILE A 45 -1.41 -4.23 -1.15
N PRO A 46 -2.52 -3.90 -1.81
CA PRO A 46 -3.39 -4.90 -2.40
C PRO A 46 -2.62 -5.81 -3.37
N SER A 47 -2.71 -7.13 -3.19
CA SER A 47 -1.97 -8.11 -3.99
C SER A 47 -2.35 -8.10 -5.48
N ALA A 48 -3.48 -7.47 -5.83
CA ALA A 48 -3.89 -7.25 -7.22
C ALA A 48 -3.13 -6.12 -7.92
N LEU A 49 -2.43 -5.24 -7.17
CA LEU A 49 -1.59 -4.21 -7.77
C LEU A 49 -0.28 -4.80 -8.28
N PRO A 50 0.26 -4.30 -9.40
CA PRO A 50 1.54 -4.75 -9.93
C PRO A 50 2.64 -4.73 -8.88
N ASP A 51 3.48 -5.76 -8.90
CA ASP A 51 4.73 -5.75 -8.15
C ASP A 51 5.78 -4.95 -8.92
N SER A 52 5.81 -3.64 -8.68
CA SER A 52 6.65 -2.71 -9.42
C SER A 52 7.37 -1.75 -8.48
N MET A 53 8.44 -1.14 -8.98
CA MET A 53 9.15 -0.06 -8.29
C MET A 53 8.20 1.10 -7.95
N VAL A 54 7.31 1.48 -8.86
CA VAL A 54 6.33 2.55 -8.65
C VAL A 54 5.39 2.22 -7.48
N THR A 55 4.81 1.02 -7.46
CA THR A 55 3.93 0.57 -6.38
C THR A 55 4.67 0.55 -5.03
N THR A 56 5.94 0.14 -5.04
CA THR A 56 6.79 0.11 -3.85
C THR A 56 7.12 1.52 -3.35
N CYS A 57 7.45 2.46 -4.24
CA CYS A 57 7.68 3.85 -3.88
C CYS A 57 6.44 4.53 -3.31
N GLN A 58 5.26 4.27 -3.88
CA GLN A 58 3.98 4.74 -3.32
C GLN A 58 3.75 4.23 -1.89
N ALA A 59 4.09 2.95 -1.63
CA ALA A 59 4.00 2.38 -0.29
C ALA A 59 5.04 2.98 0.67
N ALA A 60 6.28 3.20 0.21
CA ALA A 60 7.33 3.82 1.00
C ALA A 60 6.97 5.25 1.40
N ARG A 61 6.36 6.02 0.49
CA ARG A 61 5.91 7.40 0.76
C ARG A 61 4.95 7.52 1.94
N LEU A 62 4.26 6.44 2.32
CA LEU A 62 3.36 6.42 3.48
C LEU A 62 4.08 6.36 4.82
N VAL A 63 5.33 5.92 4.86
CA VAL A 63 6.12 5.79 6.11
C VAL A 63 7.28 6.78 6.18
N LEU A 64 7.67 7.34 5.05
CA LEU A 64 8.70 8.37 4.97
C LEU A 64 8.17 9.74 5.46
N PRO A 65 9.03 10.59 6.07
CA PRO A 65 8.71 11.98 6.36
C PRO A 65 8.28 12.76 5.11
N GLY A 66 7.55 13.86 5.29
CA GLY A 66 7.06 14.66 4.15
C GLY A 66 8.19 15.32 3.35
N GLU A 67 9.31 15.59 4.03
CA GLU A 67 10.45 16.37 3.58
C GLU A 67 11.46 15.54 2.76
N VAL A 68 11.36 14.20 2.79
CA VAL A 68 12.28 13.37 2.02
C VAL A 68 11.80 13.18 0.59
N ALA A 69 12.76 13.03 -0.32
CA ALA A 69 12.53 12.82 -1.74
C ALA A 69 13.25 11.57 -2.24
N PHE A 70 12.67 10.91 -3.24
CA PHE A 70 13.40 9.91 -4.04
C PHE A 70 14.42 10.64 -4.92
N SER A 71 15.56 10.03 -5.19
CA SER A 71 16.66 10.66 -5.93
C SER A 71 17.30 9.70 -6.94
N HIS A 72 18.19 10.24 -7.79
CA HIS A 72 18.98 9.49 -8.77
C HIS A 72 18.10 8.61 -9.68
N GLU A 73 18.48 7.35 -9.87
CA GLU A 73 17.80 6.38 -10.72
C GLU A 73 16.33 6.20 -10.34
N THR A 74 15.99 6.17 -9.05
CA THR A 74 14.59 6.08 -8.60
C THR A 74 13.77 7.29 -9.04
N ALA A 75 14.33 8.50 -8.94
CA ALA A 75 13.63 9.70 -9.39
C ALA A 75 13.49 9.75 -10.91
N ALA A 76 14.51 9.35 -11.66
CA ALA A 76 14.46 9.27 -13.12
C ALA A 76 13.35 8.31 -13.58
N LEU A 77 13.32 7.09 -13.04
CA LEU A 77 12.32 6.08 -13.38
C LEU A 77 10.89 6.48 -12.96
N LEU A 78 10.72 7.26 -11.88
CA LEU A 78 9.40 7.77 -11.48
C LEU A 78 8.89 8.89 -12.39
N CYS A 79 9.79 9.54 -13.13
CA CYS A 79 9.49 10.63 -14.07
C CYS A 79 9.45 10.15 -15.53
N ASP A 80 9.50 8.84 -15.78
CA ASP A 80 9.58 8.24 -17.12
C ASP A 80 10.76 8.80 -17.95
N LEU A 81 11.91 9.05 -17.29
CA LEU A 81 13.16 9.52 -17.90
C LEU A 81 14.14 8.38 -18.21
#